data_AF-A0A916CMQ6-F1
#
_entry.id   AF-A0A916CMQ6-F1
#
_cell.length_a   1.000
_cell.length_b   1.000
_cell.length_c   1.000
_cell.angle_alpha   90.00
_cell.angle_beta   90.00
_cell.angle_gamma   90.00
#
_symmetry.space_group_name_H-M   'P 1'
#
loop_
_entity.id
_entity.type
_entity.pdbx_description
1 polymer ?
#
loop_
_entity_poly.entity_id
_entity_poly.type
_entity_poly.pdbx_seq_one_letter_code
_entity_poly.pdbx_strand_id
1 'polypeptide(L)'
;MPTELATLAKLAADDRALIQQVPLSRVWQASQRAHLRVHLFITGETHRILGEFAKQMSAEILDAANRDGMLDAMGVHRVQSEMERAWGKVIAEWKTLFYQAREETAAAPFAVMAAEHARVLVPAIEAVANKSESRRDRLESLREFTEASPTDVTYVFDPQLKAVMDAAANRVYPDKLKLSQRIWNLDQNSRYGISNVLYNGIANSKSAWDIAKDLEAYLGAGKDCPRWTWARLYNLTKKEIATGDTRGLLRGDECDGRGVAYNALRVARTEISAVHAMATEDAMARMPWIEKEQFNLSKAHPVKDICDDWAKGGEGGQGIYKKGTIKLPLHPHDLCFVTSVQMEPDKFTANVRAWMRGEDTRSGFARGMDQYAAMMRGAGNVVKVVQIALPGVVGNLSPAYQ
;
A
#
# COMPACT_ATOMS: atom_id res chain seq x y z
N MET A 1 -6.92 15.01 -13.67
CA MET A 1 -5.87 14.77 -12.66
C MET A 1 -6.19 15.30 -11.26
N PRO A 2 -6.50 16.59 -11.03
CA PRO A 2 -6.77 17.07 -9.67
C PRO A 2 -7.94 16.35 -8.98
N THR A 3 -8.96 16.00 -9.75
CA THR A 3 -10.17 15.31 -9.27
C THR A 3 -9.89 13.87 -8.82
N GLU A 4 -9.09 13.12 -9.58
CA GLU A 4 -8.79 11.71 -9.29
C GLU A 4 -7.89 11.58 -8.05
N LEU A 5 -6.90 12.46 -7.92
CA LEU A 5 -6.06 12.54 -6.72
C LEU A 5 -6.89 12.92 -5.49
N ALA A 6 -7.79 13.89 -5.60
CA ALA A 6 -8.72 14.24 -4.52
C ALA A 6 -9.66 13.07 -4.16
N THR A 7 -10.11 12.30 -5.15
CA THR A 7 -10.95 11.12 -4.94
C THR A 7 -10.19 10.03 -4.19
N LEU A 8 -8.94 9.75 -4.58
CA LEU A 8 -8.08 8.78 -3.89
C LEU A 8 -7.78 9.23 -2.45
N ALA A 9 -7.42 10.49 -2.24
CA ALA A 9 -7.15 11.04 -0.92
C ALA A 9 -8.39 10.95 -0.02
N LYS A 10 -9.57 11.27 -0.55
CA LYS A 10 -10.84 11.12 0.18
C LYS A 10 -11.12 9.66 0.52
N LEU A 11 -10.98 8.76 -0.44
CA LEU A 11 -11.15 7.32 -0.24
C LEU A 11 -10.27 6.82 0.91
N ALA A 12 -8.99 7.20 0.89
CA ALA A 12 -8.01 6.79 1.89
C ALA A 12 -8.29 7.41 3.27
N ALA A 13 -8.72 8.67 3.33
CA ALA A 13 -9.15 9.31 4.57
C ALA A 13 -10.38 8.61 5.19
N ASP A 14 -11.38 8.30 4.37
CA ASP A 14 -12.57 7.55 4.80
C ASP A 14 -12.17 6.15 5.33
N ASP A 15 -11.23 5.47 4.66
CA ASP A 15 -10.74 4.15 5.07
C ASP A 15 -9.95 4.21 6.38
N ARG A 16 -9.08 5.21 6.59
CA ARG A 16 -8.39 5.42 7.87
C ARG A 16 -9.37 5.69 9.01
N ALA A 17 -10.37 6.54 8.78
CA ALA A 17 -11.41 6.80 9.76
C ALA A 17 -12.18 5.52 10.13
N LEU A 18 -12.47 4.66 9.14
CA LEU A 18 -13.12 3.37 9.38
C LEU A 18 -12.25 2.43 10.23
N ILE A 19 -10.93 2.35 9.96
CA ILE A 19 -9.99 1.52 10.74
C ILE A 19 -10.07 1.88 12.24
N GLN A 20 -10.18 3.17 12.56
CA GLN A 20 -10.26 3.64 13.95
C GLN A 20 -11.57 3.22 14.64
N GLN A 21 -12.65 3.01 13.88
CA GLN A 21 -13.99 2.74 14.38
C GLN A 21 -14.33 1.25 14.50
N VAL A 22 -13.67 0.36 13.74
CA VAL A 22 -13.95 -1.09 13.80
C VAL A 22 -13.49 -1.72 15.12
N PRO A 23 -14.02 -2.89 15.53
CA PRO A 23 -13.49 -3.62 16.68
C PRO A 23 -11.98 -3.89 16.56
N LEU A 24 -11.25 -3.87 17.67
CA LEU A 24 -9.79 -4.15 17.70
C LEU A 24 -9.43 -5.51 17.12
N SER A 25 -10.33 -6.51 17.20
CA SER A 25 -10.14 -7.81 16.55
C SER A 25 -10.19 -7.76 15.02
N ARG A 26 -10.54 -6.61 14.42
CA ARG A 26 -10.75 -6.42 12.98
C ARG A 26 -9.92 -5.29 12.35
N VAL A 27 -9.11 -4.56 13.12
CA VAL A 27 -8.36 -3.39 12.62
C VAL A 27 -7.38 -3.77 11.51
N TRP A 28 -6.68 -4.90 11.62
CA TRP A 28 -5.76 -5.38 10.60
C TRP A 28 -6.49 -5.81 9.32
N GLN A 29 -7.64 -6.48 9.44
CA GLN A 29 -8.50 -6.81 8.30
C GLN A 29 -9.11 -5.55 7.67
N ALA A 30 -9.39 -4.51 8.45
CA ALA A 30 -9.83 -3.21 7.92
C ALA A 30 -8.71 -2.49 7.15
N SER A 31 -7.46 -2.54 7.64
CA SER A 31 -6.29 -2.05 6.90
C SER A 31 -6.10 -2.80 5.58
N GLN A 32 -6.24 -4.13 5.58
CA GLN A 32 -6.22 -4.91 4.34
C GLN A 32 -7.36 -4.52 3.39
N ARG A 33 -8.56 -4.25 3.93
CA ARG A 33 -9.68 -3.80 3.11
C ARG A 33 -9.39 -2.44 2.47
N ALA A 34 -8.79 -1.50 3.20
CA ALA A 34 -8.38 -0.20 2.67
C ALA A 34 -7.37 -0.37 1.51
N HIS A 35 -6.35 -1.20 1.73
CA HIS A 35 -5.38 -1.60 0.70
C HIS A 35 -6.05 -2.13 -0.58
N LEU A 36 -6.99 -3.08 -0.44
CA LEU A 36 -7.72 -3.63 -1.58
C LEU A 36 -8.59 -2.58 -2.30
N ARG A 37 -9.12 -1.58 -1.59
CA ARG A 37 -9.90 -0.49 -2.21
C ARG A 37 -9.01 0.45 -3.01
N VAL A 38 -7.82 0.80 -2.50
CA VAL A 38 -6.83 1.59 -3.25
C VAL A 38 -6.37 0.82 -4.49
N HIS A 39 -6.14 -0.48 -4.36
CA HIS A 39 -5.85 -1.37 -5.49
C HIS A 39 -6.94 -1.34 -6.55
N LEU A 40 -8.20 -1.46 -6.15
CA LEU A 40 -9.33 -1.35 -7.07
C LEU A 40 -9.29 0.01 -7.75
N PHE A 41 -9.16 1.10 -7.00
CA PHE A 41 -9.15 2.45 -7.54
C PHE A 41 -8.04 2.65 -8.61
N ILE A 42 -6.78 2.36 -8.29
CA ILE A 42 -5.66 2.51 -9.25
C ILE A 42 -5.83 1.63 -10.48
N THR A 43 -6.48 0.47 -10.31
CA THR A 43 -6.79 -0.42 -11.41
C THR A 43 -7.78 0.23 -12.37
N GLY A 44 -8.90 0.75 -11.85
CA GLY A 44 -9.89 1.46 -12.65
C GLY A 44 -9.26 2.65 -13.38
N GLU A 45 -8.50 3.49 -12.67
CA GLU A 45 -7.87 4.66 -13.28
C GLU A 45 -6.83 4.29 -14.35
N THR A 46 -6.06 3.21 -14.15
CA THR A 46 -5.14 2.71 -15.18
C THR A 46 -5.89 2.36 -16.46
N HIS A 47 -7.06 1.71 -16.35
CA HIS A 47 -7.93 1.43 -17.50
C HIS A 47 -8.45 2.68 -18.16
N ARG A 48 -8.97 3.62 -17.37
CA ARG A 48 -9.50 4.88 -17.88
C ARG A 48 -8.46 5.63 -18.69
N ILE A 49 -7.27 5.83 -18.11
CA ILE A 49 -6.15 6.55 -18.75
C ILE A 49 -5.75 5.86 -20.08
N LEU A 50 -5.62 4.54 -20.07
CA LEU A 50 -5.26 3.79 -21.29
C LEU A 50 -6.38 3.77 -22.33
N GLY A 51 -7.64 3.76 -21.91
CA GLY A 51 -8.81 3.86 -22.78
C GLY A 51 -8.93 5.22 -23.45
N GLU A 52 -8.67 6.30 -22.71
CA GLU A 52 -8.61 7.66 -23.26
C GLU A 52 -7.47 7.80 -24.27
N PHE A 53 -6.30 7.25 -23.95
CA PHE A 53 -5.16 7.19 -24.89
C PHE A 53 -5.49 6.39 -26.14
N ALA A 54 -6.08 5.19 -25.98
CA ALA A 54 -6.49 4.36 -27.10
C ALA A 54 -7.46 5.10 -28.02
N LYS A 55 -8.51 5.73 -27.44
CA LYS A 55 -9.48 6.53 -28.20
C LYS A 55 -8.82 7.69 -28.94
N GLN A 56 -7.92 8.43 -28.28
CA GLN A 56 -7.18 9.52 -28.90
C GLN A 56 -6.34 9.03 -30.07
N MET A 57 -5.58 7.94 -29.87
CA MET A 57 -4.68 7.45 -30.91
C MET A 57 -5.40 6.78 -32.07
N SER A 58 -6.50 6.04 -31.81
CA SER A 58 -7.38 5.52 -32.85
C SER A 58 -7.92 6.66 -33.72
N ALA A 59 -8.36 7.77 -33.11
CA ALA A 59 -8.82 8.94 -33.85
C ALA A 59 -7.70 9.57 -34.71
N GLU A 60 -6.49 9.72 -34.16
CA GLU A 60 -5.36 10.29 -34.89
C GLU A 60 -4.91 9.40 -36.06
N ILE A 61 -4.88 8.08 -35.87
CA ILE A 61 -4.55 7.11 -36.92
C ILE A 61 -5.57 7.20 -38.06
N LEU A 62 -6.86 7.30 -37.74
CA LEU A 62 -7.92 7.41 -38.74
C LEU A 62 -7.89 8.76 -39.47
N ASP A 63 -7.62 9.87 -38.76
CA ASP A 63 -7.52 11.20 -39.35
C ASP A 63 -6.29 11.35 -40.27
N ALA A 64 -5.20 10.66 -39.95
CA ALA A 64 -3.98 10.66 -40.76
C ALA A 64 -4.06 9.76 -42.01
N ALA A 65 -5.15 9.00 -42.18
CA ALA A 65 -5.33 8.10 -43.32
C ALA A 65 -5.65 8.86 -44.61
N ASN A 66 -5.12 8.37 -45.73
CA ASN A 66 -5.44 8.87 -47.07
C ASN A 66 -6.83 8.39 -47.54
N ARG A 67 -7.20 8.73 -48.78
CA ARG A 67 -8.50 8.36 -49.36
C ARG A 67 -8.75 6.85 -49.45
N ASP A 68 -7.69 6.06 -49.50
CA ASP A 68 -7.75 4.59 -49.55
C ASP A 68 -7.74 3.96 -48.14
N GLY A 69 -7.78 4.78 -47.09
CA GLY A 69 -7.74 4.34 -45.70
C GLY A 69 -6.36 3.87 -45.22
N MET A 70 -5.30 4.24 -45.94
CA MET A 70 -3.90 3.86 -45.65
C MET A 70 -3.09 5.04 -45.12
N LEU A 71 -2.09 4.77 -44.28
CA LEU A 71 -1.15 5.79 -43.82
C LEU A 71 -0.03 5.99 -44.84
N ASP A 72 0.16 7.22 -45.30
CA ASP A 72 1.33 7.61 -46.08
C ASP A 72 2.50 8.04 -45.16
N ALA A 73 3.66 8.34 -45.73
CA ALA A 73 4.85 8.71 -44.94
C ALA A 73 4.63 9.92 -44.01
N MET A 74 3.82 10.90 -44.43
CA MET A 74 3.51 12.07 -43.60
C MET A 74 2.54 11.70 -42.48
N GLY A 75 1.52 10.91 -42.79
CA GLY A 75 0.58 10.38 -41.81
C GLY A 75 1.27 9.55 -40.74
N VAL A 76 2.22 8.69 -41.11
CA VAL A 76 3.03 7.91 -40.16
C VAL A 76 3.83 8.81 -39.23
N HIS A 77 4.53 9.81 -39.78
CA HIS A 77 5.33 10.72 -38.97
C HIS A 77 4.47 11.55 -38.01
N ARG A 78 3.30 11.99 -38.47
CA ARG A 78 2.31 12.71 -37.66
C ARG A 78 1.81 11.85 -36.49
N VAL A 79 1.32 10.63 -36.78
CA VAL A 79 0.83 9.69 -35.77
C VAL A 79 1.91 9.37 -34.75
N GLN A 80 3.14 9.09 -35.19
CA GLN A 80 4.25 8.79 -34.30
C GLN A 80 4.57 9.96 -33.35
N SER A 81 4.62 11.18 -33.89
CA SER A 81 4.90 12.38 -33.09
C SER A 81 3.81 12.67 -32.07
N GLU A 82 2.54 12.46 -32.44
CA GLU A 82 1.41 12.56 -31.53
C GLU A 82 1.48 11.50 -30.43
N MET A 83 1.74 10.25 -30.82
CA MET A 83 1.84 9.11 -29.93
C MET A 83 2.91 9.29 -28.85
N GLU A 84 4.12 9.73 -29.22
CA GLU A 84 5.20 9.96 -28.24
C GLU A 84 4.84 11.02 -27.20
N ARG A 85 4.16 12.09 -27.64
CA ARG A 85 3.71 13.20 -26.79
C ARG A 85 2.54 12.80 -25.90
N ALA A 86 1.53 12.14 -26.46
CA ALA A 86 0.36 11.67 -25.73
C ALA A 86 0.75 10.60 -24.69
N TRP A 87 1.60 9.65 -25.06
CA TRP A 87 2.11 8.64 -24.14
C TRP A 87 2.92 9.25 -22.99
N GLY A 88 3.72 10.30 -23.27
CA GLY A 88 4.42 11.05 -22.23
C GLY A 88 3.49 11.63 -21.16
N LYS A 89 2.29 12.09 -21.55
CA LYS A 89 1.26 12.55 -20.60
C LYS A 89 0.65 11.38 -19.81
N VAL A 90 0.31 10.29 -20.50
CA VAL A 90 -0.23 9.05 -19.89
C VAL A 90 0.68 8.54 -18.79
N ILE A 91 1.97 8.37 -19.06
CA ILE A 91 2.90 7.81 -18.07
C ILE A 91 3.13 8.79 -16.90
N ALA A 92 3.09 10.10 -17.14
CA ALA A 92 3.20 11.10 -16.08
C ALA A 92 1.98 11.09 -15.15
N GLU A 93 0.78 11.02 -15.72
CA GLU A 93 -0.47 10.92 -14.97
C GLU A 93 -0.53 9.63 -14.16
N TRP A 94 -0.28 8.49 -14.80
CA TRP A 94 -0.28 7.19 -14.15
C TRP A 94 0.72 7.13 -13.00
N LYS A 95 1.96 7.62 -13.19
CA LYS A 95 2.98 7.66 -12.13
C LYS A 95 2.52 8.47 -10.92
N THR A 96 1.94 9.65 -11.16
CA THR A 96 1.46 10.54 -10.09
C THR A 96 0.42 9.81 -9.22
N LEU A 97 -0.56 9.20 -9.88
CA LEU A 97 -1.60 8.44 -9.19
C LEU A 97 -1.06 7.21 -8.46
N PHE A 98 -0.14 6.47 -9.11
CA PHE A 98 0.49 5.30 -8.55
C PHE A 98 1.33 5.61 -7.30
N TYR A 99 2.09 6.71 -7.31
CA TYR A 99 2.84 7.14 -6.12
C TYR A 99 1.92 7.53 -4.97
N GLN A 100 0.83 8.27 -5.24
CA GLN A 100 -0.18 8.57 -4.22
C GLN A 100 -0.79 7.28 -3.65
N ALA A 101 -1.16 6.33 -4.51
CA ALA A 101 -1.75 5.07 -4.07
C ALA A 101 -0.82 4.26 -3.15
N ARG A 102 0.50 4.30 -3.41
CA ARG A 102 1.51 3.68 -2.52
C ARG A 102 1.54 4.34 -1.15
N GLU A 103 1.56 5.67 -1.11
CA GLU A 103 1.59 6.44 0.13
C GLU A 103 0.35 6.19 0.98
N GLU A 104 -0.85 6.30 0.38
CA GLU A 104 -2.12 6.09 1.08
C GLU A 104 -2.25 4.68 1.65
N THR A 105 -1.76 3.69 0.91
CA THR A 105 -1.74 2.30 1.34
C THR A 105 -0.75 2.09 2.48
N ALA A 106 0.44 2.69 2.40
CA ALA A 106 1.46 2.61 3.45
C ALA A 106 1.00 3.29 4.75
N ALA A 107 0.14 4.30 4.67
CA ALA A 107 -0.44 4.97 5.83
C ALA A 107 -1.48 4.11 6.59
N ALA A 108 -2.14 3.15 5.93
CA ALA A 108 -3.23 2.38 6.54
C ALA A 108 -2.81 1.53 7.76
N PRO A 109 -1.66 0.82 7.76
CA PRO A 109 -1.16 0.13 8.96
C PRO A 109 -0.85 1.06 10.14
N PHE A 110 -0.42 2.29 9.89
CA PHE A 110 -0.23 3.28 10.97
C PHE A 110 -1.57 3.72 11.58
N ALA A 111 -2.67 3.69 10.82
CA ALA A 111 -4.01 3.91 11.38
C ALA A 111 -4.43 2.77 12.32
N VAL A 112 -3.94 1.55 12.10
CA VAL A 112 -4.12 0.43 13.04
C VAL A 112 -3.37 0.71 14.33
N MET A 113 -2.10 1.10 14.23
CA MET A 113 -1.31 1.49 15.40
C MET A 113 -1.97 2.63 16.18
N ALA A 114 -2.46 3.67 15.50
CA ALA A 114 -3.20 4.76 16.13
C ALA A 114 -4.45 4.25 16.89
N ALA A 115 -5.20 3.33 16.28
CA ALA A 115 -6.38 2.75 16.90
C ALA A 115 -6.03 1.92 18.14
N GLU A 116 -4.99 1.08 18.08
CA GLU A 116 -4.52 0.29 19.22
C GLU A 116 -3.93 1.19 20.32
N HIS A 117 -3.16 2.22 19.97
CA HIS A 117 -2.66 3.23 20.91
C HIS A 117 -3.80 3.87 21.70
N ALA A 118 -4.78 4.42 20.98
CA ALA A 118 -5.87 5.18 21.58
C ALA A 118 -6.82 4.32 22.42
N ARG A 119 -7.02 3.04 22.07
CA ARG A 119 -8.08 2.20 22.65
C ARG A 119 -7.58 1.08 23.54
N VAL A 120 -6.31 0.71 23.43
CA VAL A 120 -5.68 -0.33 24.26
C VAL A 120 -4.68 0.31 25.19
N LEU A 121 -3.70 1.04 24.64
CA LEU A 121 -2.57 1.50 25.42
C LEU A 121 -2.93 2.69 26.33
N VAL A 122 -3.56 3.74 25.79
CA VAL A 122 -3.95 4.93 26.56
C VAL A 122 -4.84 4.56 27.76
N PRO A 123 -5.95 3.81 27.60
CA PRO A 123 -6.79 3.44 28.74
C PRO A 123 -6.06 2.58 29.77
N ALA A 124 -5.18 1.68 29.33
CA ALA A 124 -4.38 0.86 30.25
C ALA A 124 -3.43 1.72 31.08
N ILE A 125 -2.76 2.69 30.47
CA ILE A 125 -1.88 3.63 31.15
C ILE A 125 -2.69 4.53 32.11
N GLU A 126 -3.82 5.09 31.69
CA GLU A 126 -4.69 5.93 32.52
C GLU A 126 -5.21 5.17 33.76
N ALA A 127 -5.62 3.91 33.58
CA ALA A 127 -6.08 3.06 34.67
C ALA A 127 -4.98 2.78 35.71
N VAL A 128 -3.72 2.71 35.28
CA VAL A 128 -2.56 2.61 36.19
C VAL A 128 -2.27 3.96 36.85
N ALA A 129 -2.37 5.06 36.10
CA ALA A 129 -2.09 6.39 36.60
C ALA A 129 -3.07 6.87 37.68
N ASN A 130 -4.36 6.62 37.50
CA ASN A 130 -5.42 7.03 38.42
C ASN A 130 -5.34 6.35 39.80
N LYS A 131 -4.46 5.36 39.98
CA LYS A 131 -4.25 4.63 41.24
C LYS A 131 -3.02 5.09 42.03
N SER A 132 -2.40 6.22 41.67
CA SER A 132 -1.19 6.72 42.33
C SER A 132 -1.36 8.01 43.12
N GLU A 133 -0.62 8.09 44.23
CA GLU A 133 -0.64 9.20 45.20
C GLU A 133 0.00 10.51 44.68
N SER A 134 1.03 10.46 43.81
CA SER A 134 1.58 11.66 43.18
C SER A 134 0.87 11.97 41.86
N ARG A 135 -0.11 12.88 41.94
CA ARG A 135 -1.06 13.19 40.86
C ARG A 135 -0.54 14.21 39.83
N ARG A 136 0.35 15.15 40.19
CA ARG A 136 0.75 16.29 39.31
C ARG A 136 1.73 15.90 38.20
N ASP A 137 2.91 15.40 38.55
CA ASP A 137 3.98 15.05 37.60
C ASP A 137 3.57 13.89 36.66
N ARG A 138 2.65 13.05 37.17
CA ARG A 138 2.08 11.93 36.42
C ARG A 138 1.06 12.40 35.37
N LEU A 139 0.26 13.43 35.65
CA LEU A 139 -0.72 13.95 34.69
C LEU A 139 -0.05 14.74 33.54
N GLU A 140 1.11 15.35 33.80
CA GLU A 140 1.87 16.10 32.79
C GLU A 140 2.53 15.18 31.76
N SER A 141 3.16 14.08 32.22
CA SER A 141 3.71 13.03 31.35
C SER A 141 2.63 12.23 30.59
N LEU A 142 1.42 12.11 31.14
CA LEU A 142 0.28 11.50 30.45
C LEU A 142 -0.28 12.41 29.37
N ARG A 143 -0.38 13.73 29.61
CA ARG A 143 -0.85 14.70 28.61
C ARG A 143 -0.05 14.62 27.33
N GLU A 144 1.28 14.58 27.42
CA GLU A 144 2.15 14.43 26.24
C GLU A 144 1.90 13.12 25.46
N PHE A 145 1.49 12.06 26.15
CA PHE A 145 1.21 10.74 25.55
C PHE A 145 -0.21 10.62 24.95
N THR A 146 -1.16 11.39 25.48
CA THR A 146 -2.58 11.40 25.08
C THR A 146 -2.94 12.48 24.05
N GLU A 147 -2.19 13.60 24.00
CA GLU A 147 -2.49 14.73 23.11
C GLU A 147 -1.94 14.54 21.68
N ALA A 148 -1.18 13.47 21.42
CA ALA A 148 -0.85 13.04 20.06
C ALA A 148 -2.15 12.62 19.34
N SER A 149 -2.75 13.57 18.62
CA SER A 149 -4.11 13.48 18.10
C SER A 149 -4.36 12.17 17.32
N PRO A 150 -5.32 11.33 17.75
CA PRO A 150 -5.70 10.12 17.03
C PRO A 150 -6.20 10.41 15.60
N THR A 151 -6.66 11.63 15.31
CA THR A 151 -7.28 11.95 14.02
C THR A 151 -6.28 12.26 12.91
N ASP A 152 -5.03 12.63 13.26
CA ASP A 152 -3.98 12.89 12.27
C ASP A 152 -2.87 11.83 12.36
N VAL A 153 -3.25 10.63 11.93
CA VAL A 153 -2.34 9.47 11.82
C VAL A 153 -1.11 9.80 10.96
N THR A 154 -1.29 10.68 9.98
CA THR A 154 -0.22 11.18 9.10
C THR A 154 0.83 11.88 9.97
N TYR A 155 0.44 12.95 10.66
CA TYR A 155 1.39 13.75 11.43
C TYR A 155 2.16 12.96 12.51
N VAL A 156 1.47 12.07 13.23
CA VAL A 156 2.10 11.30 14.32
C VAL A 156 3.11 10.27 13.81
N PHE A 157 2.92 9.74 12.60
CA PHE A 157 3.73 8.66 12.05
C PHE A 157 4.48 9.03 10.75
N ASP A 158 4.53 10.31 10.39
CA ASP A 158 5.15 10.81 9.16
C ASP A 158 6.62 10.37 9.01
N PRO A 159 7.49 10.46 10.04
CA PRO A 159 8.87 9.97 9.92
C PRO A 159 8.95 8.46 9.63
N GLN A 160 8.07 7.66 10.23
CA GLN A 160 8.03 6.21 10.06
C GLN A 160 7.48 5.84 8.68
N LEU A 161 6.39 6.49 8.28
CA LEU A 161 5.81 6.37 6.94
C LEU A 161 6.85 6.72 5.88
N LYS A 162 7.57 7.83 6.05
CA LYS A 162 8.65 8.23 5.15
C LYS A 162 9.76 7.19 5.07
N ALA A 163 10.21 6.67 6.21
CA ALA A 163 11.25 5.63 6.25
C ALA A 163 10.81 4.35 5.51
N VAL A 164 9.56 3.93 5.68
CA VAL A 164 8.98 2.78 4.95
C VAL A 164 8.90 3.07 3.45
N MET A 165 8.45 4.26 3.06
CA MET A 165 8.37 4.68 1.66
C MET A 165 9.75 4.70 0.99
N ASP A 166 10.76 5.22 1.68
CA ASP A 166 12.15 5.27 1.20
C ASP A 166 12.74 3.86 1.07
N ALA A 167 12.48 2.98 2.05
CA ALA A 167 12.89 1.58 2.00
C ALA A 167 12.21 0.84 0.84
N ALA A 168 10.91 1.05 0.65
CA ALA A 168 10.15 0.41 -0.43
C ALA A 168 10.59 0.89 -1.81
N ALA A 169 10.88 2.19 -1.98
CA ALA A 169 11.42 2.73 -3.23
C ALA A 169 12.80 2.13 -3.59
N ASN A 170 13.58 1.78 -2.57
CA ASN A 170 14.93 1.22 -2.72
C ASN A 170 15.00 -0.31 -2.70
N ARG A 171 13.87 -0.99 -2.50
CA ARG A 171 13.79 -2.46 -2.47
C ARG A 171 14.33 -3.06 -3.76
N VAL A 172 15.28 -3.98 -3.62
CA VAL A 172 15.84 -4.76 -4.73
C VAL A 172 15.13 -6.11 -4.78
N TYR A 173 14.49 -6.39 -5.90
CA TYR A 173 13.79 -7.66 -6.14
C TYR A 173 14.75 -8.77 -6.59
N PRO A 174 14.31 -10.04 -6.65
CA PRO A 174 15.15 -11.15 -7.10
C PRO A 174 15.76 -10.95 -8.49
N ASP A 175 15.03 -10.30 -9.39
CA ASP A 175 15.46 -9.88 -10.73
C ASP A 175 16.44 -8.68 -10.73
N LYS A 176 16.90 -8.25 -9.55
CA LYS A 176 17.84 -7.13 -9.31
C LYS A 176 17.31 -5.75 -9.70
N LEU A 177 16.02 -5.64 -10.01
CA LEU A 177 15.39 -4.37 -10.31
C LEU A 177 14.85 -3.70 -9.05
N LYS A 178 14.94 -2.38 -9.02
CA LYS A 178 14.23 -1.50 -8.08
C LYS A 178 12.99 -0.90 -8.74
N LEU A 179 12.15 -0.24 -7.94
CA LEU A 179 10.93 0.41 -8.41
C LEU A 179 11.15 1.36 -9.60
N SER A 180 12.15 2.24 -9.53
CA SER A 180 12.45 3.21 -10.59
C SER A 180 12.75 2.53 -11.93
N GLN A 181 13.50 1.42 -11.89
CA GLN A 181 13.84 0.63 -13.08
C GLN A 181 12.61 -0.12 -13.62
N ARG A 182 11.72 -0.61 -12.76
CA ARG A 182 10.45 -1.23 -13.19
C ARG A 182 9.54 -0.24 -13.91
N ILE A 183 9.42 0.99 -13.38
CA ILE A 183 8.65 2.06 -14.02
C ILE A 183 9.28 2.46 -15.36
N TRP A 184 10.61 2.58 -15.42
CA TRP A 184 11.33 2.87 -16.66
C TRP A 184 11.11 1.77 -17.70
N ASN A 185 11.24 0.49 -17.31
CA ASN A 185 10.96 -0.64 -18.19
C ASN A 185 9.51 -0.64 -18.68
N LEU A 186 8.54 -0.32 -17.82
CA LEU A 186 7.14 -0.19 -18.22
C LEU A 186 6.96 0.88 -19.30
N ASP A 187 7.53 2.07 -19.11
CA ASP A 187 7.47 3.17 -20.07
C ASP A 187 8.10 2.78 -21.41
N GLN A 188 9.36 2.33 -21.39
CA GLN A 188 10.11 2.04 -22.61
C GLN A 188 9.51 0.87 -23.40
N ASN A 189 9.14 -0.22 -22.73
CA ASN A 189 8.54 -1.37 -23.41
C ASN A 189 7.17 -1.03 -23.99
N SER A 190 6.40 -0.15 -23.32
CA SER A 190 5.11 0.31 -23.84
C SER A 190 5.31 1.18 -25.08
N ARG A 191 6.21 2.16 -25.04
CA ARG A 191 6.55 3.00 -26.21
C ARG A 191 6.95 2.14 -27.40
N TYR A 192 7.90 1.23 -27.18
CA TYR A 192 8.39 0.33 -28.21
C TYR A 192 7.28 -0.54 -28.80
N GLY A 193 6.43 -1.13 -27.97
CA GLY A 193 5.33 -1.96 -28.46
C GLY A 193 4.24 -1.18 -29.19
N ILE A 194 3.90 0.03 -28.74
CA ILE A 194 2.96 0.92 -29.45
C ILE A 194 3.54 1.29 -30.83
N SER A 195 4.81 1.70 -30.90
CA SER A 195 5.50 1.95 -32.18
C SER A 195 5.51 0.73 -33.10
N ASN A 196 5.75 -0.46 -32.53
CA ASN A 196 5.74 -1.70 -33.31
C ASN A 196 4.38 -2.03 -33.89
N VAL A 197 3.27 -1.75 -33.19
CA VAL A 197 1.93 -1.93 -33.76
C VAL A 197 1.77 -1.07 -35.02
N LEU A 198 2.16 0.20 -34.93
CA LEU A 198 2.09 1.12 -36.08
C LEU A 198 2.94 0.63 -37.25
N TYR A 199 4.23 0.32 -37.01
CA TYR A 199 5.14 -0.12 -38.07
C TYR A 199 4.78 -1.47 -38.68
N ASN A 200 4.34 -2.43 -37.87
CA ASN A 200 3.86 -3.72 -38.39
C ASN A 200 2.59 -3.55 -39.21
N GLY A 201 1.69 -2.65 -38.80
CA GLY A 201 0.52 -2.28 -39.59
C GLY A 201 0.88 -1.83 -40.99
N ILE A 202 1.83 -0.88 -41.09
CA ILE A 202 2.31 -0.34 -42.36
C ILE A 202 3.01 -1.41 -43.20
N ALA A 203 3.93 -2.16 -42.60
CA ALA A 203 4.70 -3.20 -43.30
C ALA A 203 3.81 -4.31 -43.89
N ASN A 204 2.66 -4.57 -43.26
CA ASN A 204 1.68 -5.56 -43.72
C ASN A 204 0.52 -4.93 -44.51
N SER A 205 0.63 -3.65 -44.92
CA SER A 205 -0.39 -2.93 -45.69
C SER A 205 -1.79 -2.98 -45.05
N LYS A 206 -1.85 -2.91 -43.71
CA LYS A 206 -3.11 -2.85 -42.96
C LYS A 206 -3.77 -1.49 -43.10
N SER A 207 -5.09 -1.48 -43.11
CA SER A 207 -5.88 -0.24 -43.05
C SER A 207 -5.65 0.49 -41.73
N ALA A 208 -5.81 1.81 -41.71
CA ALA A 208 -5.74 2.62 -40.48
C ALA A 208 -6.69 2.10 -39.39
N TRP A 209 -7.85 1.55 -39.78
CA TRP A 209 -8.80 0.93 -38.86
C TRP A 209 -8.28 -0.37 -38.24
N ASP A 210 -7.63 -1.24 -39.02
CA ASP A 210 -7.01 -2.45 -38.49
C ASP A 210 -5.82 -2.13 -37.58
N ILE A 211 -5.04 -1.09 -37.89
CA ILE A 211 -3.95 -0.60 -37.03
C ILE A 211 -4.51 -0.07 -35.70
N ALA A 212 -5.59 0.70 -35.74
CA ALA A 212 -6.27 1.19 -34.53
C ALA A 212 -6.77 0.03 -33.65
N LYS A 213 -7.33 -1.02 -34.25
CA LYS A 213 -7.75 -2.23 -33.53
C LYS A 213 -6.59 -2.99 -32.90
N ASP A 214 -5.49 -3.16 -33.64
CA ASP A 214 -4.29 -3.81 -33.10
C ASP A 214 -3.71 -3.01 -31.93
N LEU A 215 -3.77 -1.67 -32.01
CA LEU A 215 -3.33 -0.78 -30.95
C LEU A 215 -4.19 -0.94 -29.70
N GLU A 216 -5.51 -0.91 -29.84
CA GLU A 216 -6.43 -1.16 -28.73
C GLU A 216 -6.19 -2.52 -28.06
N ALA A 217 -5.93 -3.57 -28.86
CA ALA A 217 -5.59 -4.89 -28.37
C ALA A 217 -4.25 -4.93 -27.61
N TYR A 218 -3.22 -4.25 -28.12
CA TYR A 218 -1.90 -4.17 -27.47
C TYR A 218 -1.97 -3.39 -26.14
N LEU A 219 -2.73 -2.30 -26.11
CA LEU A 219 -2.91 -1.54 -24.88
C LEU A 219 -3.66 -2.34 -23.82
N GLY A 220 -4.57 -3.23 -24.25
CA GLY A 220 -5.45 -4.00 -23.35
C GLY A 220 -6.55 -3.15 -22.73
N ALA A 221 -6.82 -1.96 -23.28
CA ALA A 221 -7.69 -0.93 -22.71
C ALA A 221 -9.19 -1.29 -22.74
N GLY A 222 -9.63 -2.06 -23.74
CA GLY A 222 -11.03 -2.53 -23.86
C GLY A 222 -11.26 -3.95 -23.35
N LYS A 223 -10.21 -4.61 -22.86
CA LYS A 223 -10.24 -6.01 -22.44
C LYS A 223 -10.55 -6.18 -20.97
N ASP A 224 -10.80 -5.10 -20.21
CA ASP A 224 -11.16 -5.17 -18.80
C ASP A 224 -10.10 -5.88 -17.92
N CYS A 225 -8.83 -5.92 -18.36
CA CYS A 225 -7.72 -6.60 -17.67
C CYS A 225 -7.08 -5.72 -16.59
N PRO A 226 -7.42 -5.85 -15.30
CA PRO A 226 -7.42 -7.11 -14.57
C PRO A 226 -8.84 -7.42 -14.08
N ARG A 227 -9.00 -8.55 -13.39
CA ARG A 227 -10.28 -9.17 -12.97
C ARG A 227 -11.22 -8.29 -12.10
N TRP A 228 -11.07 -6.98 -12.03
CA TRP A 228 -11.78 -6.03 -11.19
C TRP A 228 -11.76 -4.65 -11.90
N THR A 229 -12.75 -4.41 -12.75
CA THR A 229 -12.77 -3.33 -13.76
C THR A 229 -13.38 -2.01 -13.27
N TRP A 230 -13.28 -0.95 -14.08
CA TRP A 230 -13.94 0.35 -13.87
C TRP A 230 -15.43 0.22 -13.53
N ALA A 231 -16.13 -0.66 -14.26
CA ALA A 231 -17.56 -0.90 -14.04
C ALA A 231 -17.84 -1.36 -12.61
N ARG A 232 -16.95 -2.15 -12.00
CA ARG A 232 -17.13 -2.63 -10.62
C ARG A 232 -16.87 -1.56 -9.57
N LEU A 233 -16.03 -0.57 -9.87
CA LEU A 233 -15.70 0.56 -8.99
C LEU A 233 -16.77 1.66 -9.01
N TYR A 234 -17.22 2.01 -10.21
CA TYR A 234 -18.00 3.24 -10.42
C TYR A 234 -19.42 2.98 -10.91
N ASN A 235 -19.70 1.81 -11.50
CA ASN A 235 -20.99 1.53 -12.12
C ASN A 235 -21.82 0.48 -11.37
N LEU A 236 -21.20 -0.35 -10.50
CA LEU A 236 -21.92 -1.34 -9.68
C LEU A 236 -22.25 -0.82 -8.29
N THR A 237 -23.47 -1.10 -7.84
CA THR A 237 -23.93 -0.82 -6.49
C THR A 237 -23.42 -1.88 -5.49
N LYS A 238 -23.38 -1.51 -4.20
CA LYS A 238 -23.02 -2.44 -3.11
C LYS A 238 -23.93 -3.68 -3.06
N LYS A 239 -25.20 -3.54 -3.46
CA LYS A 239 -26.18 -4.63 -3.47
C LYS A 239 -25.84 -5.65 -4.56
N GLU A 240 -25.50 -5.19 -5.76
CA GLU A 240 -25.10 -6.06 -6.88
C GLU A 240 -23.79 -6.81 -6.58
N ILE A 241 -22.83 -6.14 -5.94
CA ILE A 241 -21.59 -6.78 -5.49
C ILE A 241 -21.90 -7.87 -4.45
N ALA A 242 -22.80 -7.60 -3.50
CA ALA A 242 -23.16 -8.54 -2.44
C ALA A 242 -23.96 -9.75 -2.93
N THR A 243 -24.72 -9.61 -4.03
CA THR A 243 -25.42 -10.74 -4.68
C THR A 243 -24.50 -11.64 -5.49
N GLY A 244 -23.19 -11.36 -5.51
CA GLY A 244 -22.22 -12.14 -6.25
C GLY A 244 -22.18 -11.82 -7.74
N ASP A 245 -22.65 -10.63 -8.16
CA ASP A 245 -22.52 -10.21 -9.56
C ASP A 245 -21.03 -10.16 -9.93
N THR A 246 -20.66 -10.91 -10.95
CA THR A 246 -19.28 -11.07 -11.42
C THR A 246 -18.96 -10.19 -12.62
N ARG A 247 -19.83 -9.25 -12.99
CA ARG A 247 -19.57 -8.26 -14.04
C ARG A 247 -18.36 -7.41 -13.65
N GLY A 248 -17.46 -7.23 -14.62
CA GLY A 248 -16.14 -6.66 -14.37
C GLY A 248 -15.16 -7.60 -13.66
N LEU A 249 -15.50 -8.88 -13.47
CA LEU A 249 -14.58 -9.95 -13.07
C LEU A 249 -14.31 -10.87 -14.27
N LEU A 250 -13.19 -10.66 -14.96
CA LEU A 250 -12.74 -11.59 -15.99
C LEU A 250 -12.26 -12.92 -15.38
N ARG A 251 -12.54 -14.02 -16.07
CA ARG A 251 -12.13 -15.38 -15.74
C ARG A 251 -11.42 -15.99 -16.96
N GLY A 252 -10.23 -16.56 -16.78
CA GLY A 252 -9.45 -17.21 -17.84
C GLY A 252 -8.16 -16.48 -18.23
N ASP A 253 -7.57 -16.92 -19.35
CA ASP A 253 -6.20 -16.62 -19.83
C ASP A 253 -6.18 -15.41 -20.80
N GLU A 254 -7.31 -14.76 -21.00
CA GLU A 254 -7.50 -13.67 -21.97
C GLU A 254 -6.64 -12.43 -21.66
N CYS A 255 -6.15 -12.33 -20.42
CA CYS A 255 -5.24 -11.28 -19.95
C CYS A 255 -3.81 -11.78 -19.74
N ASP A 256 -3.43 -12.94 -20.29
CA ASP A 256 -2.13 -13.56 -20.06
C ASP A 256 -0.98 -12.71 -20.59
N GLY A 257 -0.32 -12.01 -19.65
CA GLY A 257 1.04 -11.50 -19.75
C GLY A 257 1.31 -10.45 -20.84
N ARG A 258 0.30 -10.11 -21.64
CA ARG A 258 0.46 -9.37 -22.88
C ARG A 258 -0.37 -8.09 -22.80
N GLY A 259 0.33 -6.98 -22.92
CA GLY A 259 -0.26 -5.64 -23.06
C GLY A 259 0.12 -4.66 -21.96
N VAL A 260 -0.08 -3.38 -22.26
CA VAL A 260 0.34 -2.25 -21.41
C VAL A 260 -0.42 -2.24 -20.10
N ALA A 261 -1.75 -2.43 -20.12
CA ALA A 261 -2.59 -2.46 -18.93
C ALA A 261 -2.11 -3.52 -17.93
N TYR A 262 -1.97 -4.78 -18.36
CA TYR A 262 -1.51 -5.87 -17.51
C TYR A 262 -0.17 -5.57 -16.85
N ASN A 263 0.80 -5.07 -17.61
CA ASN A 263 2.13 -4.74 -17.10
C ASN A 263 2.11 -3.59 -16.09
N ALA A 264 1.34 -2.52 -16.37
CA ALA A 264 1.14 -1.42 -15.44
C ALA A 264 0.52 -1.90 -14.12
N LEU A 265 -0.48 -2.78 -14.21
CA LEU A 265 -1.17 -3.33 -13.05
C LEU A 265 -0.31 -4.31 -12.25
N ARG A 266 0.55 -5.08 -12.92
CA ARG A 266 1.53 -5.93 -12.25
C ARG A 266 2.49 -5.11 -11.41
N VAL A 267 3.02 -4.02 -11.97
CA VAL A 267 3.87 -3.09 -11.22
C VAL A 267 3.05 -2.47 -10.08
N ALA A 268 1.89 -1.88 -10.38
CA ALA A 268 1.05 -1.24 -9.38
C ALA A 268 0.70 -2.19 -8.22
N ARG A 269 0.20 -3.38 -8.54
CA ARG A 269 -0.26 -4.33 -7.53
C ARG A 269 0.88 -4.81 -6.63
N THR A 270 1.99 -5.18 -7.25
CA THR A 270 3.16 -5.71 -6.54
C THR A 270 3.77 -4.66 -5.62
N GLU A 271 3.92 -3.42 -6.10
CA GLU A 271 4.60 -2.35 -5.38
C GLU A 271 3.72 -1.73 -4.28
N ILE A 272 2.41 -1.61 -4.52
CA ILE A 272 1.45 -1.17 -3.49
C ILE A 272 1.30 -2.25 -2.40
N SER A 273 1.26 -3.54 -2.76
CA SER A 273 1.25 -4.62 -1.76
C SER A 273 2.55 -4.72 -0.98
N ALA A 274 3.70 -4.51 -1.63
CA ALA A 274 4.99 -4.47 -0.95
C ALA A 274 5.07 -3.36 0.09
N VAL A 275 4.67 -2.13 -0.26
CA VAL A 275 4.74 -1.03 0.70
C VAL A 275 3.72 -1.19 1.84
N HIS A 276 2.51 -1.73 1.56
CA HIS A 276 1.53 -2.08 2.61
C HIS A 276 2.09 -3.07 3.63
N ALA A 277 2.71 -4.14 3.11
CA ALA A 277 3.30 -5.18 3.92
C ALA A 277 4.47 -4.66 4.76
N MET A 278 5.34 -3.84 4.16
CA MET A 278 6.46 -3.22 4.86
C MET A 278 5.98 -2.28 5.98
N ALA A 279 4.92 -1.49 5.73
CA ALA A 279 4.32 -0.64 6.76
C ALA A 279 3.64 -1.47 7.86
N THR A 280 3.02 -2.59 7.51
CA THR A 280 2.42 -3.53 8.46
C THR A 280 3.48 -4.18 9.34
N GLU A 281 4.58 -4.64 8.75
CA GLU A 281 5.72 -5.20 9.48
C GLU A 281 6.33 -4.16 10.43
N ASP A 282 6.61 -2.95 9.94
CA ASP A 282 7.16 -1.85 10.74
C ASP A 282 6.23 -1.51 11.91
N ALA A 283 4.92 -1.43 11.66
CA ALA A 283 3.94 -1.17 12.69
C ALA A 283 3.92 -2.29 13.75
N MET A 284 3.88 -3.56 13.33
CA MET A 284 3.84 -4.70 14.25
C MET A 284 5.13 -4.87 15.06
N ALA A 285 6.28 -4.54 14.47
CA ALA A 285 7.58 -4.58 15.14
C ALA A 285 7.65 -3.58 16.31
N ARG A 286 7.02 -2.41 16.16
CA ARG A 286 6.99 -1.35 17.18
C ARG A 286 6.04 -1.63 18.34
N MET A 287 5.04 -2.50 18.16
CA MET A 287 4.03 -2.79 19.17
C MET A 287 4.44 -4.02 20.01
N PRO A 288 4.94 -3.85 21.26
CA PRO A 288 5.46 -4.95 22.07
C PRO A 288 4.38 -5.92 22.57
N TRP A 289 3.10 -5.55 22.48
CA TRP A 289 1.97 -6.43 22.82
C TRP A 289 1.60 -7.42 21.71
N ILE A 290 2.13 -7.23 20.50
CA ILE A 290 2.04 -8.26 19.47
C ILE A 290 3.11 -9.30 19.77
N GLU A 291 2.78 -10.59 19.72
CA GLU A 291 3.73 -11.69 19.99
C GLU A 291 4.16 -12.40 18.70
N LYS A 292 3.20 -12.58 17.78
CA LYS A 292 3.39 -13.32 16.52
C LYS A 292 2.64 -12.64 15.38
N GLU A 293 2.91 -13.13 14.18
CA GLU A 293 2.24 -12.70 12.95
C GLU A 293 1.46 -13.89 12.38
N GLN A 294 0.27 -13.63 11.85
CA GLN A 294 -0.51 -14.63 11.14
C GLN A 294 -0.60 -14.27 9.66
N PHE A 295 -0.17 -15.20 8.80
CA PHE A 295 -0.35 -15.15 7.38
C PHE A 295 -1.82 -15.42 7.04
N ASN A 296 -2.44 -14.52 6.28
CA ASN A 296 -3.80 -14.67 5.82
C ASN A 296 -3.81 -14.79 4.30
N LEU A 297 -4.23 -15.95 3.81
CA LEU A 297 -4.46 -16.18 2.39
C LEU A 297 -5.60 -15.26 1.92
N SER A 298 -5.36 -14.52 0.84
CA SER A 298 -6.39 -13.65 0.27
C SER A 298 -7.58 -14.47 -0.23
N LYS A 299 -8.81 -14.00 -0.01
CA LYS A 299 -9.99 -14.61 -0.64
C LYS A 299 -10.01 -14.48 -2.17
N ALA A 300 -9.21 -13.56 -2.70
CA ALA A 300 -9.04 -13.38 -4.14
C ALA A 300 -7.89 -14.24 -4.70
N HIS A 301 -7.29 -15.12 -3.90
CA HIS A 301 -6.23 -16.03 -4.30
C HIS A 301 -6.77 -17.03 -5.33
N PRO A 302 -6.29 -16.99 -6.58
CA PRO A 302 -7.00 -17.61 -7.70
C PRO A 302 -6.56 -19.04 -7.99
N VAL A 303 -5.33 -19.40 -7.63
CA VAL A 303 -4.67 -20.64 -8.04
C VAL A 303 -3.74 -21.05 -6.92
N LYS A 304 -3.74 -22.33 -6.56
CA LYS A 304 -2.85 -22.87 -5.54
C LYS A 304 -1.38 -22.54 -5.85
N ASP A 305 -0.67 -21.93 -4.91
CA ASP A 305 0.74 -21.57 -5.03
C ASP A 305 1.45 -21.57 -3.67
N ILE A 306 2.63 -20.95 -3.59
CA ILE A 306 3.41 -20.84 -2.35
C ILE A 306 2.62 -20.22 -1.18
N CYS A 307 1.64 -19.35 -1.45
CA CYS A 307 0.82 -18.73 -0.41
C CYS A 307 -0.03 -19.76 0.35
N ASP A 308 -0.49 -20.83 -0.29
CA ASP A 308 -1.23 -21.91 0.38
C ASP A 308 -0.37 -22.62 1.41
N ASP A 309 0.91 -22.83 1.08
CA ASP A 309 1.85 -23.50 1.97
C ASP A 309 2.17 -22.60 3.17
N TRP A 310 2.31 -21.29 2.96
CA TRP A 310 2.45 -20.33 4.06
C TRP A 310 1.21 -20.27 4.96
N ALA A 311 0.01 -20.31 4.38
CA ALA A 311 -1.24 -20.29 5.11
C ALA A 311 -1.49 -21.56 5.94
N LYS A 312 -1.00 -22.72 5.47
CA LYS A 312 -1.11 -24.03 6.14
C LYS A 312 0.13 -24.40 6.96
N GLY A 313 1.17 -23.59 6.91
CA GLY A 313 2.41 -23.77 7.66
C GLY A 313 2.35 -23.13 9.05
N GLY A 314 3.52 -22.87 9.62
CA GLY A 314 3.65 -22.22 10.92
C GLY A 314 3.13 -23.08 12.08
N GLU A 315 2.89 -22.43 13.21
CA GLU A 315 2.42 -23.11 14.42
C GLU A 315 1.03 -23.73 14.22
N GLY A 316 0.93 -25.03 14.49
CA GLY A 316 -0.33 -25.78 14.36
C GLY A 316 -0.91 -25.82 12.95
N GLY A 317 -0.14 -25.44 11.93
CA GLY A 317 -0.62 -25.34 10.54
C GLY A 317 -1.60 -24.19 10.29
N GLN A 318 -1.54 -23.13 11.11
CA GLN A 318 -2.49 -22.01 11.10
C GLN A 318 -1.93 -20.73 10.45
N GLY A 319 -0.76 -20.82 9.82
CA GLY A 319 -0.06 -19.68 9.25
C GLY A 319 0.49 -18.73 10.31
N ILE A 320 0.73 -19.20 11.53
CA ILE A 320 1.24 -18.39 12.64
C ILE A 320 2.76 -18.53 12.72
N TYR A 321 3.47 -17.40 12.66
CA TYR A 321 4.92 -17.35 12.66
C TYR A 321 5.45 -16.31 13.65
N LYS A 322 6.74 -16.44 14.01
CA LYS A 322 7.45 -15.40 14.77
C LYS A 322 7.42 -14.09 14.00
N LYS A 323 7.36 -12.96 14.71
CA LYS A 323 7.46 -11.63 14.10
C LYS A 323 8.63 -11.50 13.14
N GLY A 324 8.42 -10.81 12.03
CA GLY A 324 9.42 -10.59 11.00
C GLY A 324 9.74 -11.81 10.14
N THR A 325 9.09 -12.95 10.35
CA THR A 325 9.29 -14.15 9.50
C THR A 325 8.56 -14.00 8.17
N ILE A 326 7.36 -13.44 8.18
CA ILE A 326 6.54 -13.31 6.97
C ILE A 326 7.03 -12.11 6.17
N LYS A 327 7.52 -12.34 4.95
CA LYS A 327 7.97 -11.29 4.04
C LYS A 327 7.11 -11.24 2.79
N LEU A 328 6.10 -10.36 2.80
CA LEU A 328 5.25 -10.12 1.64
C LEU A 328 5.83 -9.05 0.69
N PRO A 329 5.40 -9.02 -0.58
CA PRO A 329 4.63 -10.08 -1.26
C PRO A 329 5.50 -11.32 -1.51
N LEU A 330 4.89 -12.52 -1.53
CA LEU A 330 5.60 -13.77 -1.87
C LEU A 330 5.82 -13.91 -3.38
N HIS A 331 4.94 -13.31 -4.18
CA HIS A 331 5.01 -13.35 -5.64
C HIS A 331 4.42 -12.06 -6.26
N PRO A 332 4.64 -11.80 -7.56
CA PRO A 332 3.94 -10.73 -8.25
C PRO A 332 2.42 -10.89 -8.15
N HIS A 333 1.69 -9.78 -8.00
CA HIS A 333 0.23 -9.76 -7.80
C HIS A 333 -0.30 -10.39 -6.50
N ASP A 334 0.56 -10.74 -5.54
CA ASP A 334 0.13 -11.23 -4.24
C ASP A 334 -0.77 -10.20 -3.53
N LEU A 335 -1.86 -10.71 -2.93
CA LEU A 335 -2.83 -9.95 -2.15
C LEU A 335 -3.05 -10.55 -0.76
N CYS A 336 -2.22 -11.52 -0.36
CA CYS A 336 -2.19 -12.03 0.99
C CYS A 336 -1.73 -10.92 1.93
N PHE A 337 -2.00 -11.11 3.22
CA PHE A 337 -1.76 -10.06 4.21
C PHE A 337 -1.44 -10.68 5.56
N VAL A 338 -0.94 -9.84 6.45
CA VAL A 338 -0.54 -10.24 7.80
C VAL A 338 -1.49 -9.60 8.81
N THR A 339 -1.91 -10.39 9.81
CA THR A 339 -2.62 -9.90 11.00
C THR A 339 -1.78 -10.17 12.24
N SER A 340 -2.00 -9.39 13.30
CA SER A 340 -1.29 -9.59 14.56
C SER A 340 -1.87 -10.76 15.35
N VAL A 341 -0.99 -11.48 16.05
CA VAL A 341 -1.35 -12.35 17.17
C VAL A 341 -0.86 -11.65 18.43
N GLN A 342 -1.80 -11.18 19.25
CA GLN A 342 -1.52 -10.35 20.41
C GLN A 342 -1.37 -11.21 21.68
N MET A 343 -0.67 -10.67 22.68
CA MET A 343 -0.65 -11.27 24.00
C MET A 343 -2.01 -11.15 24.69
N GLU A 344 -2.25 -12.03 25.66
CA GLU A 344 -3.47 -12.00 26.47
C GLU A 344 -3.64 -10.66 27.21
N PRO A 345 -4.86 -10.11 27.32
CA PRO A 345 -5.12 -8.79 27.92
C PRO A 345 -4.61 -8.64 29.36
N ASP A 346 -4.71 -9.69 30.17
CA ASP A 346 -4.23 -9.67 31.56
C ASP A 346 -2.71 -9.61 31.62
N LYS A 347 -2.03 -10.34 30.72
CA LYS A 347 -0.57 -10.32 30.58
C LYS A 347 -0.10 -8.95 30.11
N PHE A 348 -0.78 -8.35 29.13
CA PHE A 348 -0.52 -6.99 28.68
C PHE A 348 -0.61 -5.99 29.84
N THR A 349 -1.72 -6.01 30.57
CA THR A 349 -1.97 -5.10 31.70
C THR A 349 -0.94 -5.27 32.80
N ALA A 350 -0.57 -6.51 33.13
CA ALA A 350 0.47 -6.79 34.11
C ALA A 350 1.84 -6.23 33.67
N ASN A 351 2.21 -6.43 32.41
CA ASN A 351 3.48 -5.94 31.87
C ASN A 351 3.53 -4.40 31.83
N VAL A 352 2.44 -3.73 31.42
CA VAL A 352 2.35 -2.25 31.44
C VAL A 352 2.50 -1.72 32.87
N ARG A 353 1.87 -2.36 33.86
CA ARG A 353 2.03 -1.98 35.28
C ARG A 353 3.47 -2.09 35.76
N ALA A 354 4.13 -3.22 35.47
CA ALA A 354 5.51 -3.45 35.85
C ALA A 354 6.45 -2.43 35.20
N TRP A 355 6.25 -2.13 33.92
CA TRP A 355 6.99 -1.09 33.19
C TRP A 355 6.77 0.30 33.80
N MET A 356 5.52 0.70 34.06
CA MET A 356 5.21 2.02 34.67
C MET A 356 5.76 2.20 36.08
N ARG A 357 5.95 1.12 36.84
CA ARG A 357 6.56 1.15 38.18
C ARG A 357 8.08 1.02 38.15
N GLY A 358 8.69 0.82 36.98
CA GLY A 358 10.13 0.57 36.84
C GLY A 358 10.58 -0.79 37.40
N GLU A 359 9.64 -1.70 37.65
CA GLU A 359 9.91 -3.05 38.19
C GLU A 359 10.44 -3.98 37.11
N ASP A 360 10.08 -3.73 35.85
CA ASP A 360 10.61 -4.43 34.68
C ASP A 360 11.31 -3.45 33.74
N THR A 361 12.64 -3.55 33.68
CA THR A 361 13.51 -2.76 32.80
C THR A 361 14.31 -3.61 31.82
N ARG A 362 14.19 -4.95 31.92
CA ARG A 362 15.07 -5.91 31.21
C ARG A 362 14.31 -6.86 30.29
N SER A 363 12.99 -6.98 30.41
CA SER A 363 12.24 -7.81 29.49
C SER A 363 12.23 -7.22 28.06
N GLY A 364 11.92 -8.07 27.09
CA GLY A 364 11.67 -7.61 25.72
C GLY A 364 10.48 -6.65 25.65
N PHE A 365 9.47 -6.84 26.50
CA PHE A 365 8.30 -5.96 26.57
C PHE A 365 8.68 -4.56 27.06
N ALA A 366 9.40 -4.46 28.18
CA ALA A 366 9.82 -3.18 28.75
C ALA A 366 10.67 -2.37 27.77
N ARG A 367 11.69 -3.01 27.16
CA ARG A 367 12.50 -2.36 26.12
C ARG A 367 11.68 -1.92 24.91
N GLY A 368 10.70 -2.73 24.48
CA GLY A 368 9.81 -2.38 23.39
C GLY A 368 8.89 -1.21 23.74
N MET A 369 8.40 -1.14 24.98
CA MET A 369 7.62 -0.02 25.49
C MET A 369 8.45 1.27 25.55
N ASP A 370 9.72 1.21 25.96
CA ASP A 370 10.62 2.36 25.94
C ASP A 370 10.82 2.91 24.52
N GLN A 371 11.02 2.02 23.55
CA GLN A 371 11.15 2.37 22.13
C GLN A 371 9.85 2.97 21.58
N TYR A 372 8.71 2.33 21.87
CA TYR A 372 7.39 2.82 21.47
C TYR A 372 7.12 4.20 22.05
N ALA A 373 7.38 4.42 23.34
CA ALA A 373 7.15 5.69 23.99
C ALA A 373 8.10 6.79 23.48
N ALA A 374 9.37 6.46 23.20
CA ALA A 374 10.31 7.39 22.57
C ALA A 374 9.84 7.82 21.16
N MET A 375 9.32 6.88 20.39
CA MET A 375 8.74 7.14 19.08
C MET A 375 7.55 8.11 19.17
N MET A 376 6.61 7.87 20.09
CA MET A 376 5.43 8.74 20.26
C MET A 376 5.82 10.15 20.74
N ARG A 377 6.82 10.29 21.62
CA ARG A 377 7.33 11.60 22.09
C ARG A 377 8.08 12.38 21.00
N GLY A 378 8.78 11.68 20.11
CA GLY A 378 9.53 12.29 19.01
C GLY A 378 8.66 12.96 17.94
N ALA A 379 7.37 12.63 17.85
CA ALA A 379 6.40 13.30 16.98
C ALA A 379 5.92 14.66 17.53
N GLY A 380 6.24 14.98 18.79
CA GLY A 380 5.75 16.16 19.49
C GLY A 380 6.79 17.25 19.77
N ASN A 381 8.09 16.98 19.78
CA ASN A 381 9.10 17.99 20.16
C ASN A 381 10.50 17.69 19.60
N VAL A 382 10.98 18.55 18.69
CA VAL A 382 12.32 19.10 18.87
C VAL A 382 12.23 19.91 20.17
N VAL A 383 13.08 19.60 21.15
CA VAL A 383 13.20 20.24 22.48
C VAL A 383 12.31 19.66 23.60
N LYS A 384 12.74 18.55 24.21
CA LYS A 384 13.41 18.55 25.54
C LYS A 384 13.92 17.15 25.90
N VAL A 385 15.21 17.00 25.66
CA VAL A 385 16.09 16.06 26.35
C VAL A 385 15.99 16.35 27.86
N VAL A 386 15.78 15.29 28.67
CA VAL A 386 16.13 15.22 30.11
C VAL A 386 15.42 16.24 31.01
N GLN A 387 14.36 15.80 31.70
CA GLN A 387 14.18 16.10 33.13
C GLN A 387 13.04 15.27 33.76
N ILE A 388 13.30 13.99 34.03
CA ILE A 388 12.97 13.42 35.34
C ILE A 388 14.21 12.65 35.79
N ALA A 389 15.02 13.34 36.57
CA ALA A 389 15.97 12.70 37.46
C ALA A 389 15.15 11.79 38.40
N LEU A 390 15.30 10.47 38.23
CA LEU A 390 15.12 9.56 39.35
C LEU A 390 16.28 9.84 40.32
N PRO A 391 16.04 10.22 41.58
CA PRO A 391 17.13 10.40 42.52
C PRO A 391 17.71 9.02 42.84
N GLY A 392 18.95 8.81 42.40
CA GLY A 392 19.88 7.91 43.08
C GLY A 392 20.14 6.55 42.42
N VAL A 393 20.65 6.53 41.18
CA VAL A 393 21.72 5.59 40.79
C VAL A 393 22.54 6.24 39.66
N VAL A 394 23.54 7.05 40.01
CA VAL A 394 24.59 7.47 39.07
C VAL A 394 25.86 6.75 39.48
N GLY A 395 26.35 5.88 38.60
CA GLY A 395 27.64 5.22 38.73
C GLY A 395 28.19 4.89 37.35
N ASN A 396 28.94 5.84 36.78
CA ASN A 396 29.92 5.71 35.70
C ASN A 396 29.48 5.00 34.40
N LEU A 397 29.16 5.81 33.39
CA LEU A 397 29.28 5.42 31.99
C LEU A 397 30.76 5.46 31.58
N SER A 398 31.27 4.34 31.10
CA SER A 398 32.59 4.21 30.44
C SER A 398 32.54 4.80 29.03
N PRO A 399 33.63 5.42 28.53
CA PRO A 399 33.66 6.10 27.25
C PRO A 399 33.87 5.10 26.10
N ALA A 400 32.81 4.81 25.37
CA ALA A 400 32.90 4.37 23.98
C ALA A 400 31.80 5.08 23.20
N TYR A 401 32.23 5.84 22.19
CA TYR A 401 31.47 6.84 21.42
C TYR A 401 31.33 8.19 22.14
N GLN A 402 32.35 9.02 21.92
CA GLN A 402 32.48 10.39 22.41
C GLN A 402 31.36 11.30 21.92
#